data_AF-A0A383BJ45-F1
#
_entry.id   AF-A0A383BJ45-F1
#
_cell.length_a   1.000
_cell.length_b   1.000
_cell.length_c   1.000
_cell.angle_alpha   90.00
_cell.angle_beta   90.00
_cell.angle_gamma   90.00
#
_symmetry.space_group_name_H-M   'P 1'
#
loop_
_entity.id
_entity.type
_entity.pdbx_description
1 polymer ?
#
loop_
_entity_poly.entity_id
_entity_poly.type
_entity_poly.pdbx_seq_one_letter_code
_entity_poly.pdbx_strand_id
1 'polypeptide(L)' 'MIESHQFSISVAPMMGQTDRHFRYLVDLLAPDLKLYTPMIHADAIVYASEKF' A
#
# COMPACT_ATOMS: atom_id res chain seq x y z
N MET A 1 -1.27 -34.53 6.16
CA MET A 1 -1.97 -33.27 5.85
C MET A 1 -0.88 -32.26 5.55
N ILE A 2 -0.70 -31.86 4.29
CA ILE A 2 0.37 -30.92 3.91
C ILE A 2 -0.16 -29.54 4.25
N GLU A 3 0.45 -28.85 5.22
CA GLU A 3 0.22 -27.42 5.44
C GLU A 3 0.66 -26.68 4.17
N SER A 4 -0.32 -26.19 3.41
CA SER A 4 -0.06 -25.26 2.32
C SER A 4 0.51 -23.98 2.93
N HIS A 5 1.82 -23.77 2.80
CA HIS A 5 2.42 -22.47 3.10
C HIS A 5 1.80 -21.44 2.16
N GLN A 6 0.86 -20.64 2.66
CA GLN A 6 0.25 -19.57 1.91
C GLN A 6 1.26 -18.44 1.80
N PHE A 7 1.98 -18.39 0.67
CA PHE A 7 2.92 -17.30 0.40
C PHE A 7 2.17 -15.97 0.30
N SER A 8 2.46 -15.04 1.21
CA SER A 8 1.91 -13.69 1.19
C SER A 8 2.66 -12.86 0.15
N ILE A 9 1.99 -12.46 -0.93
CA ILE A 9 2.55 -11.55 -1.94
C ILE A 9 2.11 -10.12 -1.59
N SER A 10 2.99 -9.14 -1.83
CA SER A 10 2.73 -7.74 -1.58
C SER A 10 3.30 -6.83 -2.66
N VAL A 11 2.68 -5.67 -2.87
CA VAL A 11 3.20 -4.62 -3.76
C VAL A 11 4.10 -3.67 -2.96
N ALA A 12 5.34 -3.47 -3.41
CA ALA A 12 6.29 -2.57 -2.75
C ALA A 12 5.80 -1.11 -2.73
N PRO A 13 6.14 -0.32 -1.69
CA PRO A 13 5.85 1.11 -1.66
C PRO A 13 6.71 1.85 -2.69
N MET A 14 6.08 2.66 -3.55
CA MET A 14 6.76 3.38 -4.63
C MET A 14 6.25 4.81 -4.77
N MET A 15 7.15 5.79 -4.64
CA MET A 15 6.84 7.21 -4.82
C MET A 15 6.29 7.47 -6.23
N GLY A 16 5.21 8.26 -6.32
CA GLY A 16 4.55 8.60 -7.58
C GLY A 16 3.74 7.46 -8.23
N GLN A 17 3.79 6.24 -7.68
CA GLN A 17 3.15 5.07 -8.27
C GLN A 17 2.05 4.50 -7.36
N THR A 18 2.35 4.16 -6.10
CA THR A 18 1.40 3.44 -5.24
C THR A 18 0.39 4.35 -4.54
N ASP A 19 -0.15 5.35 -5.26
CA ASP A 19 -1.18 6.25 -4.74
C ASP A 19 -2.55 5.55 -4.55
N ARG A 20 -3.56 6.31 -4.14
CA ARG A 20 -4.90 5.76 -3.87
C ARG A 20 -5.58 5.16 -5.12
N HIS A 21 -5.38 5.75 -6.30
CA HIS A 21 -5.97 5.30 -7.55
C HIS A 21 -5.31 4.03 -8.04
N PHE A 22 -3.97 3.96 -7.99
CA PHE A 22 -3.24 2.74 -8.30
C PHE A 22 -3.66 1.59 -7.39
N ARG A 23 -3.68 1.81 -6.06
CA ARG A 23 -4.05 0.75 -5.11
C ARG A 23 -5.49 0.29 -5.31
N TYR A 24 -6.41 1.21 -5.59
CA TYR A 24 -7.79 0.85 -5.91
C TYR A 24 -7.88 -0.07 -7.14
N LEU A 25 -7.13 0.24 -8.21
CA LEU A 25 -7.09 -0.62 -9.39
C LEU A 25 -6.51 -2.01 -9.06
N VAL A 26 -5.40 -2.08 -8.32
CA VAL A 26 -4.77 -3.36 -7.97
C VAL A 26 -5.69 -4.20 -7.08
N ASP A 27 -6.38 -3.58 -6.13
CA ASP A 27 -7.35 -4.25 -5.26
C ASP A 27 -8.49 -4.93 -6.05
N LEU A 28 -8.95 -4.30 -7.14
CA LEU A 28 -9.93 -4.90 -8.06
C LEU A 28 -9.35 -6.08 -8.86
N LEU A 29 -8.06 -6.05 -9.20
CA LEU A 29 -7.42 -7.08 -10.02
C LEU A 29 -6.92 -8.28 -9.21
N ALA A 30 -6.48 -8.04 -7.99
CA ALA A 30 -5.83 -9.03 -7.14
C ALA A 30 -6.09 -8.72 -5.64
N PRO A 31 -7.29 -9.03 -5.14
CA PRO A 31 -7.75 -8.64 -3.79
C PRO A 31 -6.97 -9.31 -2.65
N ASP A 32 -6.24 -10.40 -2.93
CA ASP A 32 -5.44 -11.10 -1.94
C ASP A 32 -4.03 -10.48 -1.75
N LEU A 33 -3.68 -9.44 -2.53
CA LEU A 33 -2.39 -8.76 -2.42
C LEU A 33 -2.38 -7.78 -1.24
N LYS A 34 -1.28 -7.78 -0.48
CA LYS A 34 -1.01 -6.70 0.48
C LYS A 34 -0.50 -5.46 -0.25
N LEU A 35 -1.20 -4.34 -0.06
CA LEU A 35 -0.89 -3.06 -0.70
C LEU A 35 -0.33 -2.05 0.31
N TYR A 36 0.82 -1.46 -0.03
CA TYR A 36 1.42 -0.37 0.75
C TYR A 36 1.20 0.97 0.07
N THR A 37 1.06 2.02 0.88
CA THR A 37 1.06 3.42 0.40
C THR A 37 2.44 3.77 -0.17
N PRO A 38 2.59 4.92 -0.87
CA PRO A 38 3.92 5.47 -1.11
C PRO A 38 4.60 5.74 0.23
N MET A 39 5.92 5.93 0.22
CA MET A 39 6.60 6.44 1.41
C MET A 39 6.01 7.80 1.79
N ILE A 40 5.49 7.95 3.01
CA ILE A 40 4.98 9.21 3.53
C ILE A 40 5.97 9.71 4.58
N HIS A 41 6.45 10.94 4.43
CA HIS A 41 7.34 11.56 5.40
C HIS A 41 6.64 11.75 6.75
N ALA A 42 7.31 11.42 7.86
CA ALA A 42 6.70 11.46 9.19
C ALA A 42 6.12 12.86 9.52
N ASP A 43 6.88 13.92 9.25
CA ASP A 43 6.43 15.30 9.46
C ASP A 43 5.17 15.66 8.67
N ALA A 44 4.98 15.07 7.49
CA ALA A 44 3.78 15.33 6.69
C ALA A 44 2.52 14.76 7.36
N ILE A 45 2.67 13.72 8.20
CA ILE A 45 1.58 13.16 9.02
C ILE A 45 1.37 14.03 10.26
N VAL A 46 2.45 14.40 10.96
CA VAL A 46 2.38 15.15 12.22
C VAL A 46 1.78 16.54 12.01
N TYR A 47 2.23 17.27 10.98
CA TYR A 47 1.83 18.66 10.74
C TYR A 47 0.75 18.79 9.67
N ALA A 48 0.06 17.70 9.32
CA ALA A 48 -0.93 17.67 8.25
C ALA A 48 -2.03 18.71 8.45
N SER A 49 -2.46 18.97 9.69
CA SER A 49 -3.54 19.91 10.02
C SER A 49 -3.09 21.35 10.26
N GLU A 50 -1.79 21.60 10.44
CA GLU A 50 -1.28 22.93 10.78
C GLU A 50 -0.96 23.78 9.54
N LYS A 51 -0.84 23.14 8.38
CA LYS A 51 -0.50 23.80 7.10
C LYS A 51 -1.71 24.08 6.20
N PHE A 52 -2.94 23.98 6.71
CA PHE A 52 -4.17 24.32 5.99
C PHE A 52 -5.03 25.32 6.76
#